data_AF-A0A6C0JMR2-F1
#
_entry.id   AF-A0A6C0JMR2-F1
#
_cell.length_a   1.000
_cell.length_b   1.000
_cell.length_c   1.000
_cell.angle_alpha   90.00
_cell.angle_beta   90.00
_cell.angle_gamma   90.00
#
_symmetry.space_group_name_H-M   'P 1'
#
loop_
_entity.id
_entity.type
_entity.pdbx_description
1 polymer ?
#
loop_
_entity_poly.entity_id
_entity_poly.type
_entity_poly.pdbx_seq_one_letter_code
_entity_poly.pdbx_strand_id
1 'polypeptide(L)'
;MNKVINIQLINKLPTDIIINNILPYSYAPKPKELLDDIRSFQNDYSLLINAYIYNYNYSVLICDLLCFYNNSTLPLFNIKESFRCLLIRNFKFKNYTIYQLKHIIFDSFYTNMTTNTVRKIRFLWGNLNTVERTQFINKYILDYDDDD
;
A
#
# COMPACT_ATOMS: atom_id res chain seq x y z
N MET A 1 19.54 5.76 -7.61
CA MET A 1 18.80 7.03 -7.45
C MET A 1 19.12 7.57 -6.06
N ASN A 2 19.98 8.60 -5.96
CA ASN A 2 20.35 9.18 -4.67
C ASN A 2 19.13 9.85 -4.05
N LYS A 3 18.59 9.27 -2.96
CA LYS A 3 17.57 9.94 -2.14
C LYS A 3 18.26 11.08 -1.41
N VAL A 4 18.23 12.27 -2.02
CA VAL A 4 18.56 13.51 -1.31
C VAL A 4 17.49 13.65 -0.24
N ILE A 5 17.86 13.39 1.02
CA ILE A 5 17.03 13.73 2.16
C ILE A 5 16.79 15.23 2.05
N ASN A 6 15.53 15.64 1.94
CA ASN A 6 15.20 17.05 1.90
C ASN A 6 15.43 17.65 3.30
N ILE A 7 16.67 18.09 3.56
CA ILE A 7 17.13 18.64 4.84
C ILE A 7 16.21 19.78 5.31
N GLN A 8 15.57 20.50 4.37
CA GLN A 8 14.61 21.56 4.68
C GLN A 8 13.36 21.06 5.43
N LEU A 9 12.97 19.79 5.29
CA LEU A 9 11.85 19.21 6.04
C LEU A 9 12.27 18.82 7.47
N ILE A 10 13.49 18.32 7.65
CA ILE A 10 14.03 17.97 8.98
C ILE A 10 14.20 19.23 9.82
N ASN A 11 14.66 20.33 9.20
CA ASN A 11 14.82 21.61 9.88
C ASN A 11 13.50 22.26 10.32
N LYS A 12 12.34 21.73 9.90
CA LYS A 12 11.01 22.16 10.39
C LYS A 12 10.57 21.42 11.64
N LEU A 13 11.25 20.34 12.02
CA LEU A 13 10.93 19.59 13.23
C LEU A 13 11.67 20.22 14.42
N PRO A 14 10.98 20.51 15.53
CA PRO A 14 11.64 20.93 16.76
C PRO A 14 12.71 19.93 17.19
N THR A 15 13.89 20.43 17.57
CA THR A 15 15.03 19.61 17.98
C THR A 15 14.67 18.62 19.09
N ASP A 16 13.83 19.04 20.03
CA ASP A 16 13.37 18.19 21.14
C ASP A 16 12.54 16.99 20.65
N ILE A 17 11.77 17.13 19.57
CA ILE A 17 11.03 16.00 18.98
C ILE A 17 12.03 15.01 18.37
N ILE A 18 13.05 15.52 17.67
CA ILE A 18 14.09 14.67 17.07
C ILE A 18 14.82 13.90 18.16
N ILE A 19 15.30 14.58 19.20
CA ILE A 19 16.11 13.99 20.28
C ILE A 19 15.29 13.05 21.14
N ASN A 20 14.07 13.44 21.54
CA ASN A 20 13.32 12.70 22.54
C ASN A 20 12.38 11.63 21.95
N ASN A 21 12.03 11.72 20.66
CA ASN A 21 11.06 10.79 20.04
C ASN A 21 11.61 10.05 18.82
N ILE A 22 12.36 10.71 17.93
CA ILE A 22 12.85 10.09 16.68
C ILE A 22 14.12 9.27 16.90
N LEU A 23 15.15 9.86 17.51
CA LEU A 23 16.43 9.18 17.75
C LEU A 23 16.28 7.91 18.61
N PRO A 24 15.55 7.93 19.75
CA PRO A 24 15.41 6.73 20.58
C PRO A 24 14.74 5.60 19.80
N TYR A 25 13.77 5.95 18.97
CA TYR A 25 13.17 4.99 18.06
C TYR A 25 14.21 4.46 17.06
N SER A 26 15.03 5.29 16.41
CA SER A 26 16.00 4.80 15.40
C SER A 26 17.07 3.84 15.95
N TYR A 27 17.43 3.97 17.24
CA TYR A 27 18.44 3.10 17.86
C TYR A 27 17.85 1.89 18.59
N ALA A 28 16.54 1.87 18.85
CA ALA A 28 15.89 0.75 19.49
C ALA A 28 15.78 -0.46 18.54
N PRO A 29 16.02 -1.70 19.03
CA PRO A 29 15.71 -2.92 18.28
C PRO A 29 14.29 -2.89 17.72
N LYS A 30 14.14 -3.27 16.45
CA LYS A 30 12.84 -3.33 15.80
C LYS A 30 12.21 -4.71 15.93
N PRO A 31 10.87 -4.81 16.00
CA PRO A 31 10.19 -6.08 15.88
C PRO A 31 10.67 -6.82 14.63
N LYS A 32 10.93 -8.12 14.76
CA LYS A 32 11.39 -8.96 13.65
C LYS A 32 10.46 -8.85 12.44
N GLU A 33 9.15 -8.89 12.67
CA GLU A 33 8.10 -8.77 11.66
C GLU A 33 8.25 -7.49 10.81
N LEU A 34 8.54 -6.35 11.46
CA LEU A 34 8.75 -5.07 10.76
C LEU A 34 10.01 -5.10 9.90
N LEU A 35 11.09 -5.71 10.39
CA LEU A 35 12.33 -5.82 9.63
C LEU A 35 12.17 -6.74 8.42
N ASP A 36 11.46 -7.85 8.58
CA ASP A 36 11.17 -8.79 7.51
C ASP A 36 10.28 -8.14 6.43
N ASP A 37 9.29 -7.34 6.85
CA ASP A 37 8.44 -6.57 5.93
C ASP A 37 9.24 -5.54 5.12
N ILE A 38 10.12 -4.77 5.77
CA ILE A 38 10.99 -3.79 5.10
C ILE A 38 11.92 -4.46 4.08
N ARG A 39 12.52 -5.60 4.45
CA ARG A 39 13.47 -6.33 3.60
C ARG A 39 12.79 -6.96 2.38
N SER A 40 11.64 -7.60 2.59
CA SER A 40 10.85 -8.21 1.51
C SER A 40 10.28 -7.17 0.56
N PHE A 41 9.98 -5.96 1.04
CA PHE A 41 9.22 -4.98 0.27
C PHE A 41 9.77 -4.62 -1.08
N GLN A 42 11.08 -4.39 -1.15
CA GLN A 42 11.68 -4.01 -2.42
C GLN A 42 11.59 -5.15 -3.44
N ASN A 43 11.76 -6.40 -2.99
CA ASN A 43 11.71 -7.58 -3.86
C ASN A 43 10.27 -7.82 -4.32
N ASP A 44 9.31 -7.83 -3.40
CA ASP A 44 7.89 -8.06 -3.71
C ASP A 44 7.35 -6.97 -4.66
N TYR A 45 7.71 -5.71 -4.42
CA TYR A 45 7.30 -4.61 -5.30
C TYR A 45 7.97 -4.69 -6.67
N SER A 46 9.23 -5.13 -6.74
CA SER A 46 9.92 -5.32 -8.03
C SER A 46 9.28 -6.46 -8.82
N LEU A 47 8.92 -7.56 -8.16
CA LEU A 47 8.17 -8.66 -8.78
C LEU A 47 6.82 -8.19 -9.31
N LEU A 48 6.03 -7.47 -8.49
CA LEU A 48 4.75 -6.90 -8.89
C LEU A 48 4.87 -6.03 -10.14
N ILE A 49 5.82 -5.10 -10.13
CA ILE A 49 5.99 -4.16 -11.22
C ILE A 49 6.47 -4.88 -12.48
N ASN A 50 7.37 -5.85 -12.36
CA ASN A 50 7.82 -6.64 -13.51
C ASN A 50 6.67 -7.44 -14.11
N ALA A 51 5.90 -8.17 -13.29
CA ALA A 51 4.75 -8.96 -13.77
C ALA A 51 3.76 -8.09 -14.56
N TYR A 52 3.43 -6.90 -14.07
CA TYR A 52 2.45 -6.02 -14.71
C TYR A 52 3.02 -5.07 -15.77
N ILE A 53 4.33 -4.84 -15.85
CA ILE A 53 4.95 -4.07 -16.95
C ILE A 53 5.09 -4.94 -18.20
N TYR A 54 5.49 -6.20 -18.04
CA TYR A 54 5.76 -7.08 -19.17
C TYR A 54 4.49 -7.75 -19.68
N ASN A 55 3.56 -8.12 -18.80
CA ASN A 55 2.38 -8.89 -19.18
C ASN A 55 1.09 -8.03 -19.27
N TYR A 56 1.05 -6.86 -18.63
CA TYR A 56 -0.17 -6.02 -18.52
C TYR A 56 0.14 -4.50 -18.51
N ASN A 57 -0.78 -3.69 -17.97
CA ASN A 57 -0.59 -2.25 -17.73
C ASN A 57 -0.98 -1.91 -16.27
N TYR A 58 -0.49 -0.80 -15.73
CA TYR A 58 -0.86 -0.23 -14.42
C TYR A 58 -2.37 -0.12 -14.20
N SER A 59 -3.17 0.04 -15.25
CA SER A 59 -4.64 0.04 -15.16
C SER A 59 -5.21 -1.32 -14.72
N VAL A 60 -4.60 -2.43 -15.14
CA VAL A 60 -4.99 -3.79 -14.71
C VAL A 60 -4.57 -3.99 -13.25
N LEU A 61 -3.33 -3.61 -12.92
CA LEU A 61 -2.81 -3.72 -11.55
C LEU A 61 -3.67 -2.98 -10.52
N ILE A 62 -4.14 -1.77 -10.83
CA ILE A 62 -5.01 -1.05 -9.90
C ILE A 62 -6.37 -1.73 -9.73
N CYS A 63 -6.93 -2.31 -10.80
CA CYS A 63 -8.16 -3.10 -10.71
C CYS A 63 -7.98 -4.31 -9.81
N ASP A 64 -6.92 -5.10 -10.02
CA ASP A 64 -6.66 -6.31 -9.24
C ASP A 64 -6.43 -5.99 -7.76
N LEU A 65 -5.68 -4.92 -7.46
CA LEU A 65 -5.51 -4.46 -6.08
C LEU A 65 -6.84 -4.08 -5.44
N LEU A 66 -7.73 -3.38 -6.16
CA LEU A 66 -9.04 -3.03 -5.62
C LEU A 66 -9.94 -4.26 -5.43
N CYS A 67 -9.89 -5.21 -6.35
CA CYS A 67 -10.57 -6.51 -6.23
C CYS A 67 -10.05 -7.30 -5.02
N PHE A 68 -8.74 -7.32 -4.80
CA PHE A 68 -8.11 -7.98 -3.65
C PHE A 68 -8.55 -7.33 -2.33
N TYR A 69 -8.44 -6.01 -2.22
CA TYR A 69 -8.86 -5.24 -1.04
C TYR A 69 -10.33 -5.46 -0.69
N ASN A 70 -11.20 -5.50 -1.71
CA ASN A 70 -12.62 -5.67 -1.53
C ASN A 70 -13.07 -7.13 -1.51
N ASN A 71 -12.15 -8.08 -1.69
CA ASN A 71 -12.43 -9.52 -1.83
C ASN A 71 -13.63 -9.80 -2.76
N SER A 72 -13.66 -9.19 -3.93
CA SER A 72 -14.77 -9.31 -4.88
C SER A 72 -14.32 -9.09 -6.32
N THR A 73 -15.03 -9.69 -7.26
CA THR A 73 -14.94 -9.34 -8.68
C THR A 73 -15.65 -8.00 -8.94
N LEU A 74 -15.25 -7.30 -9.99
CA LEU A 74 -15.96 -6.10 -10.46
C LEU A 74 -17.38 -6.48 -10.91
N PRO A 75 -18.41 -5.66 -10.65
CA PRO A 75 -18.37 -4.30 -10.12
C PRO A 75 -18.40 -4.20 -8.58
N LEU A 76 -17.71 -3.19 -8.04
CA LEU A 76 -17.55 -2.95 -6.60
C LEU A 76 -18.74 -2.18 -6.03
N PHE A 77 -19.90 -2.84 -5.90
CA PHE A 77 -21.12 -2.20 -5.40
C PHE A 77 -21.11 -1.89 -3.91
N ASN A 78 -20.31 -2.63 -3.14
CA ASN A 78 -20.19 -2.46 -1.70
C ASN A 78 -18.74 -2.52 -1.27
N ILE A 79 -18.36 -1.56 -0.43
CA ILE A 79 -17.06 -1.54 0.23
C ILE A 79 -17.10 -2.54 1.38
N LYS A 80 -16.30 -3.60 1.28
CA LYS A 80 -16.16 -4.60 2.34
C LYS A 80 -15.31 -4.08 3.49
N GLU A 81 -15.55 -4.69 4.64
CA GLU A 81 -14.85 -4.40 5.87
C GLU A 81 -13.33 -4.65 5.75
N SER A 82 -12.91 -5.59 4.91
CA SER A 82 -11.49 -5.83 4.59
C SER A 82 -10.78 -4.60 4.04
N PHE A 83 -11.40 -3.89 3.09
CA PHE A 83 -10.86 -2.64 2.54
C PHE A 83 -10.71 -1.60 3.64
N ARG A 84 -11.74 -1.45 4.48
CA ARG A 84 -11.74 -0.52 5.61
C ARG A 84 -10.59 -0.82 6.59
N CYS A 85 -10.45 -2.08 7.00
CA CYS A 85 -9.41 -2.55 7.89
C CYS A 85 -8.01 -2.28 7.34
N LEU A 86 -7.82 -2.41 6.02
CA LEU A 86 -6.55 -2.07 5.40
C LEU A 86 -6.31 -0.56 5.45
N LEU A 87 -7.27 0.29 5.06
CA LEU A 87 -7.07 1.74 5.06
C LEU A 87 -6.73 2.35 6.42
N ILE A 88 -7.38 1.89 7.49
CA ILE A 88 -7.17 2.44 8.85
C ILE A 88 -5.79 2.13 9.44
N ARG A 89 -5.01 1.22 8.82
CA ARG A 89 -3.60 1.02 9.15
C ARG A 89 -2.76 2.25 8.84
N ASN A 90 -3.17 3.03 7.84
CA ASN A 90 -2.53 4.30 7.58
C ASN A 90 -2.88 5.30 8.68
N PHE A 91 -1.85 5.91 9.28
CA PHE A 91 -2.02 6.88 10.37
C PHE A 91 -3.00 8.01 10.03
N LYS A 92 -3.04 8.45 8.76
CA LYS A 92 -3.98 9.48 8.29
C LYS A 92 -5.43 9.11 8.52
N PHE A 93 -5.78 7.83 8.37
CA PHE A 93 -7.16 7.34 8.36
C PHE A 93 -7.56 6.62 9.64
N LYS A 94 -6.65 6.50 10.61
CA LYS A 94 -6.87 5.74 11.86
C LYS A 94 -8.13 6.15 12.62
N ASN A 95 -8.45 7.45 12.60
CA ASN A 95 -9.59 8.01 13.35
C ASN A 95 -10.78 8.35 12.45
N TYR A 96 -10.80 7.90 11.20
CA TYR A 96 -11.87 8.26 10.26
C TYR A 96 -13.10 7.39 10.52
N THR A 97 -14.27 8.01 10.40
CA THR A 97 -15.55 7.29 10.49
C THR A 97 -15.76 6.40 9.27
N ILE A 98 -16.65 5.42 9.39
CA ILE A 98 -17.01 4.54 8.27
C ILE A 98 -17.48 5.36 7.06
N TYR A 99 -18.28 6.40 7.27
CA TYR A 99 -18.77 7.27 6.20
C TYR A 99 -17.63 8.03 5.50
N GLN A 100 -16.68 8.58 6.26
CA GLN A 100 -15.51 9.27 5.70
C GLN A 100 -14.64 8.31 4.87
N LEU A 101 -14.41 7.10 5.36
CA LEU A 101 -13.66 6.07 4.64
C LEU A 101 -14.37 5.66 3.36
N LYS A 102 -15.69 5.44 3.40
CA LYS A 102 -16.48 5.11 2.20
C LYS A 102 -16.39 6.22 1.16
N HIS A 103 -16.52 7.47 1.57
CA HIS A 103 -16.39 8.61 0.68
C HIS A 103 -15.01 8.65 0.00
N ILE A 104 -13.94 8.46 0.76
CA ILE A 104 -12.57 8.43 0.22
C ILE A 104 -12.37 7.27 -0.74
N ILE A 105 -12.84 6.07 -0.39
CA ILE A 105 -12.72 4.89 -1.26
C ILE A 105 -13.41 5.15 -2.59
N PHE A 106 -14.66 5.61 -2.52
CA PHE A 106 -15.46 5.87 -3.72
C PHE A 106 -14.82 6.96 -4.58
N ASP A 107 -14.53 8.13 -4.01
CA ASP A 107 -14.01 9.28 -4.74
C ASP A 107 -12.57 9.05 -5.26
N SER A 108 -11.68 8.58 -4.39
CA SER A 108 -10.26 8.46 -4.72
C SER A 108 -9.91 7.19 -5.49
N PHE A 109 -10.65 6.09 -5.35
CA PHE A 109 -10.27 4.80 -5.94
C PHE A 109 -11.25 4.28 -6.99
N TYR A 110 -12.55 4.57 -6.89
CA TYR A 110 -13.54 4.06 -7.85
C TYR A 110 -13.90 5.08 -8.93
N THR A 111 -14.36 6.28 -8.56
CA THR A 111 -14.75 7.31 -9.53
C THR A 111 -13.57 7.77 -10.37
N ASN A 112 -12.41 7.93 -9.74
CA ASN A 112 -11.23 8.49 -10.37
C ASN A 112 -10.14 7.46 -10.64
N MET A 113 -10.49 6.18 -10.87
CA MET A 113 -9.54 5.05 -10.83
C MET A 113 -8.23 5.31 -11.61
N THR A 114 -8.31 5.84 -12.82
CA THR A 114 -7.16 6.04 -13.73
C THR A 114 -6.33 7.30 -13.44
N THR A 115 -6.75 8.18 -12.52
CA THR A 115 -5.97 9.36 -12.17
C THR A 115 -4.89 9.01 -11.15
N ASN A 116 -3.66 9.51 -11.33
CA ASN A 116 -2.56 9.28 -10.41
C ASN A 116 -2.33 7.79 -10.07
N THR A 117 -2.54 6.89 -11.03
CA THR A 117 -2.58 5.42 -10.84
C THR A 117 -1.35 4.90 -10.10
N VAL A 118 -0.15 5.34 -10.48
CA VAL A 118 1.11 4.94 -9.82
C VAL A 118 1.11 5.28 -8.33
N ARG A 119 0.59 6.47 -7.95
CA ARG A 119 0.52 6.89 -6.55
C ARG A 119 -0.48 6.02 -5.77
N LYS A 120 -1.61 5.67 -6.38
CA LYS A 120 -2.63 4.81 -5.77
C LYS A 120 -2.12 3.38 -5.60
N ILE A 121 -1.46 2.83 -6.61
CA ILE A 121 -0.83 1.50 -6.53
C ILE A 121 0.19 1.47 -5.40
N ARG A 122 1.10 2.45 -5.33
CA ARG A 122 2.08 2.54 -4.24
C ARG A 122 1.41 2.69 -2.88
N PHE A 123 0.31 3.43 -2.80
CA PHE A 123 -0.44 3.60 -1.57
C PHE A 123 -1.12 2.31 -1.12
N LEU A 124 -1.83 1.61 -2.03
CA LEU A 124 -2.49 0.34 -1.76
C LEU A 124 -1.45 -0.73 -1.42
N TRP A 125 -0.49 -0.97 -2.31
CA TRP A 125 0.58 -1.93 -2.08
C TRP A 125 1.36 -1.67 -0.79
N GLY A 126 1.66 -0.40 -0.52
CA GLY A 126 2.37 0.05 0.69
C GLY A 126 1.62 -0.18 2.00
N ASN A 127 0.34 -0.53 1.94
CA ASN A 127 -0.53 -0.71 3.10
C ASN A 127 -0.90 -2.18 3.33
N LEU A 128 -0.49 -3.07 2.42
CA LEU A 128 -0.50 -4.52 2.61
C LEU A 128 0.68 -4.93 3.49
N ASN A 129 0.46 -5.88 4.39
CA ASN A 129 1.55 -6.51 5.13
C ASN A 129 2.22 -7.62 4.28
N THR A 130 3.31 -8.18 4.78
CA THR A 130 4.05 -9.25 4.09
C THR A 130 3.14 -10.41 3.65
N VAL A 131 2.29 -10.91 4.53
CA VAL A 131 1.38 -12.05 4.26
C VAL A 131 0.39 -11.71 3.15
N GLU A 132 -0.23 -10.53 3.21
CA GLU A 132 -1.20 -10.09 2.21
C GLU A 132 -0.57 -9.85 0.84
N ARG A 133 0.70 -9.40 0.80
CA ARG A 133 1.44 -9.28 -0.46
C ARG A 133 1.74 -10.64 -1.05
N THR A 134 2.16 -11.61 -0.24
CA THR A 134 2.30 -13.00 -0.70
C THR A 134 0.99 -13.55 -1.24
N GLN A 135 -0.13 -13.33 -0.54
CA GLN A 135 -1.46 -13.76 -1.00
C GLN A 135 -1.86 -13.10 -2.33
N PHE A 136 -1.56 -11.81 -2.50
CA PHE A 136 -1.80 -11.11 -3.77
C PHE A 136 -0.95 -11.72 -4.89
N ILE A 137 0.36 -11.90 -4.66
CA ILE A 137 1.30 -12.45 -5.64
C ILE A 137 0.84 -13.85 -6.08
N ASN A 138 0.53 -14.72 -5.13
CA ASN A 138 0.06 -16.07 -5.46
C ASN A 138 -1.19 -15.99 -6.33
N LYS A 139 -2.21 -15.24 -5.88
CA LYS A 139 -3.51 -15.18 -6.56
C LYS A 139 -3.49 -14.53 -7.96
N TYR A 140 -2.70 -13.48 -8.15
CA TYR A 140 -2.79 -12.63 -9.36
C TYR A 140 -1.55 -12.71 -10.26
N ILE A 141 -0.44 -13.27 -9.78
CA ILE A 141 0.80 -13.36 -10.55
C ILE A 141 1.18 -14.83 -10.83
N LEU A 142 1.01 -15.73 -9.86
CA LEU A 142 1.43 -17.13 -10.01
C LEU A 142 0.28 -18.05 -10.43
N ASP A 143 -0.91 -17.91 -9.83
CA ASP A 143 -2.08 -18.74 -10.12
C ASP A 143 -2.73 -18.42 -11.48
N TYR A 144 -2.20 -17.44 -12.24
CA TYR A 144 -2.71 -17.08 -13.58
C TYR A 144 -2.16 -17.98 -14.69
N ASP A 145 -1.15 -18.82 -14.39
CA ASP A 145 -0.44 -19.66 -15.38
C ASP A 145 -1.01 -21.09 -15.52
N ASP A 146 -2.08 -21.45 -14.78
CA ASP A 146 -2.63 -22.83 -14.75
C ASP A 146 -3.91 -23.04 -15.60
N ASP A 147 -4.41 -22.02 -16.31
CA ASP A 147 -5.63 -22.08 -17.14
C ASP A 147 -5.35 -21.91 -18.66
N ASP A 148 -4.38 -22.66 -19.21
CA ASP A 148 -4.18 -22.87 -20.67
C ASP A 148 -4.44 -24.33 -21.09
#